data_AF-A0AAU5L7V5-F1
#
_entry.id   AF-A0AAU5L7V5-F1
#
_cell.length_a   1.000
_cell.length_b   1.000
_cell.length_c   1.000
_cell.angle_alpha   90.00
_cell.angle_beta   90.00
_cell.angle_gamma   90.00
#
_symmetry.space_group_name_H-M   'P 1'
#
loop_
_entity.id
_entity.type
_entity.pdbx_description
1 polymer ?
#
loop_
_entity_poly.entity_id
_entity_poly.type
_entity_poly.pdbx_seq_one_letter_code
_entity_poly.pdbx_strand_id
1 'polypeptide(L)'
;MSEINFRQLVGVAPRSQGVAPEAWLEIEEWAGGSLPIDFKEFVELYGEGLTRGHLYIPHPYGEEPLLRFMENGRRSFGRIARHFSGELGGAAFDPASVVPWAYSNWDGDQCFFVPTGGAAWRILLVFRQMACVRFYDFEFSEFIAGVIAGTALPPGWPDLGPVWKPVDGSLL
;
A
#
# COMPACT_ATOMS: atom_id res chain seq x y z
N MET A 1 1.03 20.06 10.41
CA MET A 1 1.62 19.05 9.52
C MET A 1 1.87 19.72 8.19
N SER A 2 3.09 19.62 7.65
CA SER A 2 3.42 20.12 6.32
C SER A 2 2.73 19.25 5.27
N GLU A 3 2.04 19.87 4.32
CA GLU A 3 1.42 19.19 3.18
C GLU A 3 2.48 18.43 2.38
N ILE A 4 2.34 17.11 2.24
CA ILE A 4 3.29 16.27 1.50
C ILE A 4 3.06 16.49 0.02
N ASN A 5 4.06 17.08 -0.66
CA ASN A 5 4.03 17.23 -2.11
C ASN A 5 4.72 16.04 -2.78
N PHE A 6 3.94 15.05 -3.20
CA PHE A 6 4.52 13.86 -3.84
C PHE A 6 5.32 14.19 -5.09
N ARG A 7 4.97 15.22 -5.87
CA ARG A 7 5.67 15.58 -7.12
C ARG A 7 7.12 15.96 -6.87
N GLN A 8 7.34 16.74 -5.81
CA GLN A 8 8.68 17.12 -5.38
C GLN A 8 9.46 15.91 -4.83
N LEU A 9 8.76 15.01 -4.14
CA LEU A 9 9.39 13.88 -3.46
C LEU A 9 9.82 12.76 -4.41
N VAL A 10 8.95 12.41 -5.36
CA VAL A 10 9.22 11.33 -6.32
C VAL A 10 10.23 11.76 -7.39
N GLY A 11 10.23 13.03 -7.77
CA GLY A 11 11.16 13.58 -8.77
C GLY A 11 10.96 13.05 -10.19
N VAL A 12 9.90 12.27 -10.43
CA VAL A 12 9.45 11.80 -11.75
C VAL A 12 8.18 12.55 -12.12
N ALA A 13 8.05 12.93 -13.40
CA ALA A 13 6.85 13.58 -13.89
C ALA A 13 5.62 12.66 -13.65
N PRO A 14 4.54 13.16 -13.02
CA PRO A 14 3.32 12.40 -12.85
C PRO A 14 2.80 11.90 -14.19
N ARG A 15 2.34 10.67 -14.22
CA ARG A 15 1.57 10.14 -15.34
C ARG A 15 0.11 10.11 -14.91
N SER A 16 -0.45 11.31 -14.74
CA SER A 16 -1.80 11.45 -14.21
C SER A 16 -2.76 10.61 -15.06
N GLN A 17 -3.23 9.52 -14.49
CA GLN A 17 -4.17 8.58 -15.09
C GLN A 17 -5.40 8.65 -14.22
N GLY A 18 -6.41 9.40 -14.69
CA GLY A 18 -7.67 9.47 -13.98
C GLY A 18 -8.27 8.07 -13.86
N VAL A 19 -8.67 7.70 -12.66
CA VAL A 19 -9.45 6.49 -12.42
C VAL A 19 -10.92 6.89 -12.47
N ALA A 20 -11.74 6.13 -13.22
CA ALA A 20 -13.16 6.41 -13.28
C ALA A 20 -13.79 6.24 -11.87
N PRO A 21 -14.68 7.14 -11.43
CA PRO A 21 -15.30 7.05 -10.10
C PRO A 21 -15.93 5.68 -9.80
N GLU A 22 -16.45 5.01 -10.82
CA GLU A 22 -17.06 3.68 -10.73
C GLU A 22 -16.05 2.60 -10.32
N ALA A 23 -14.79 2.71 -10.77
CA ALA A 23 -13.74 1.76 -10.40
C ALA A 23 -13.34 1.92 -8.93
N TRP A 24 -13.24 3.16 -8.44
CA TRP A 24 -13.03 3.40 -7.01
C TRP A 24 -14.20 2.94 -6.17
N LEU A 25 -15.43 3.17 -6.63
CA LEU A 25 -16.64 2.72 -5.94
C LEU A 25 -16.64 1.20 -5.76
N GLU A 26 -16.36 0.44 -6.81
CA GLU A 26 -16.27 -1.02 -6.75
C GLU A 26 -15.19 -1.49 -5.75
N ILE A 27 -14.02 -0.86 -5.76
CA ILE A 27 -12.92 -1.17 -4.84
C ILE A 27 -13.31 -0.87 -3.39
N GLU A 28 -13.94 0.28 -3.13
CA GLU A 28 -14.35 0.72 -1.80
C GLU A 28 -15.53 -0.11 -1.25
N GLU A 29 -16.46 -0.52 -2.10
CA GLU A 29 -17.53 -1.47 -1.76
C GLU A 29 -16.96 -2.81 -1.29
N TRP A 30 -15.97 -3.35 -2.01
CA TRP A 30 -15.27 -4.57 -1.62
C TRP A 30 -14.41 -4.39 -0.35
N ALA A 31 -13.78 -3.23 -0.21
CA ALA A 31 -12.97 -2.89 0.96
C ALA A 31 -13.81 -2.76 2.24
N GLY A 32 -15.11 -2.46 2.10
CA GLY A 32 -16.05 -2.24 3.20
C GLY A 32 -16.06 -0.78 3.69
N GLY A 33 -15.54 0.17 2.91
CA GLY A 33 -15.45 1.57 3.24
C GLY A 33 -14.50 2.35 2.33
N SER A 34 -14.50 3.68 2.46
CA SER A 34 -13.64 4.54 1.65
C SER A 34 -12.16 4.33 1.96
N LEU A 35 -11.36 4.15 0.91
CA LEU A 35 -9.90 4.06 1.03
C LEU A 35 -9.30 5.42 1.40
N PRO A 36 -8.06 5.45 1.94
CA PRO A 36 -7.36 6.70 2.20
C PRO A 36 -7.32 7.57 0.93
N ILE A 37 -7.70 8.84 1.07
CA ILE A 37 -7.77 9.77 -0.06
C ILE A 37 -6.37 10.01 -0.67
N ASP A 38 -5.37 10.12 0.19
CA ASP A 38 -3.96 10.32 -0.17
C ASP A 38 -3.37 9.11 -0.91
N PHE A 39 -3.85 7.90 -0.63
CA PHE A 39 -3.52 6.71 -1.42
C PHE A 39 -4.09 6.80 -2.84
N LYS A 40 -5.38 7.15 -2.98
CA LYS A 40 -6.01 7.28 -4.30
C LYS A 40 -5.35 8.37 -5.14
N GLU A 41 -5.07 9.52 -4.54
CA GLU A 41 -4.35 10.62 -5.20
C GLU A 41 -2.95 10.19 -5.66
N PHE A 42 -2.20 9.47 -4.82
CA PHE A 42 -0.88 8.96 -5.19
C PHE A 42 -0.96 8.00 -6.39
N VAL A 43 -1.89 7.05 -6.33
CA VAL A 43 -2.11 6.05 -7.38
C VAL A 43 -2.52 6.71 -8.71
N GLU A 44 -3.44 7.68 -8.68
CA GLU A 44 -3.83 8.43 -9.89
C GLU A 44 -2.70 9.30 -10.45
N LEU A 45 -1.81 9.82 -9.59
CA LEU A 45 -0.69 10.65 -10.02
C LEU A 45 0.44 9.84 -10.68
N TYR A 46 0.73 8.64 -10.18
CA TYR A 46 1.92 7.89 -10.58
C TYR A 46 1.64 6.58 -11.31
N GLY A 47 0.39 6.14 -11.33
CA GLY A 47 0.02 4.86 -11.92
C GLY A 47 0.57 3.67 -11.13
N GLU A 48 0.69 2.56 -11.85
CA GLU A 48 1.28 1.32 -11.34
C GLU A 48 2.81 1.41 -11.38
N GLY A 49 3.48 1.02 -10.28
CA GLY A 49 4.93 1.13 -10.24
C GLY A 49 5.59 0.54 -9.00
N LEU A 50 6.92 0.67 -8.98
CA LEU A 50 7.77 0.32 -7.85
C LEU A 50 8.40 1.57 -7.27
N THR A 51 8.30 1.74 -5.95
CA THR A 51 9.16 2.67 -5.21
C THR A 51 10.36 1.93 -4.64
N ARG A 52 11.51 2.61 -4.61
CA ARG A 52 12.78 2.06 -4.12
C ARG A 52 13.15 0.71 -4.76
N GLY A 53 12.78 0.51 -6.02
CA GLY A 53 13.05 -0.71 -6.77
C GLY A 53 12.40 -2.00 -6.27
N HIS A 54 11.61 -1.99 -5.19
CA HIS A 54 11.07 -3.21 -4.59
C HIS A 54 9.61 -3.16 -4.16
N LEU A 55 9.15 -2.02 -3.62
CA LEU A 55 7.78 -1.90 -3.14
C LEU A 55 6.86 -1.59 -4.31
N TYR A 56 6.14 -2.60 -4.76
CA TYR A 56 5.15 -2.49 -5.82
C TYR A 56 3.83 -1.93 -5.29
N ILE A 57 3.29 -0.94 -5.99
CA ILE A 57 2.00 -0.33 -5.74
C ILE A 57 1.11 -0.55 -6.99
N PRO A 58 -0.01 -1.29 -6.86
CA PRO A 58 -0.91 -1.56 -7.96
C PRO A 58 -1.78 -0.35 -8.29
N HIS A 59 -2.32 -0.34 -9.51
CA HIS A 59 -3.30 0.64 -9.98
C HIS A 59 -4.63 -0.05 -10.35
N PRO A 60 -5.79 0.62 -10.24
CA PRO A 60 -7.09 0.05 -10.66
C PRO A 60 -7.09 -0.55 -12.07
N TYR A 61 -6.34 0.06 -12.98
CA TYR A 61 -6.18 -0.38 -14.37
C TYR A 61 -4.81 -0.98 -14.69
N GLY A 62 -4.04 -1.36 -13.66
CA GLY A 62 -2.71 -1.96 -13.82
C GLY A 62 -2.75 -3.35 -14.44
N GLU A 63 -1.58 -3.94 -14.71
CA GLU A 63 -1.46 -5.29 -15.25
C GLU A 63 -2.18 -6.31 -14.37
N GLU A 64 -1.99 -6.21 -13.05
CA GLU A 64 -2.91 -6.78 -12.07
C GLU A 64 -3.82 -5.67 -11.51
N PRO A 65 -5.12 -5.66 -11.86
CA PRO A 65 -6.05 -4.66 -11.34
C PRO A 65 -6.06 -4.63 -9.81
N LEU A 66 -6.05 -3.42 -9.23
CA LEU A 66 -5.96 -3.21 -7.78
C LEU A 66 -6.96 -4.07 -6.98
N LEU A 67 -8.22 -4.17 -7.44
CA LEU A 67 -9.22 -5.01 -6.77
C LEU A 67 -8.79 -6.49 -6.69
N ARG A 68 -8.28 -7.04 -7.80
CA ARG A 68 -7.80 -8.42 -7.86
C ARG A 68 -6.56 -8.62 -6.97
N PHE A 69 -5.63 -7.66 -6.98
CA PHE A 69 -4.49 -7.65 -6.06
C PHE A 69 -4.95 -7.70 -4.60
N MET A 70 -5.91 -6.84 -4.24
CA MET A 70 -6.48 -6.75 -2.89
C MET A 70 -7.19 -8.05 -2.46
N GLU A 71 -7.96 -8.66 -3.36
CA GLU A 71 -8.61 -9.96 -3.10
C GLU A 71 -7.60 -11.07 -2.82
N ASN A 72 -6.55 -11.15 -3.65
CA ASN A 72 -5.49 -12.15 -3.50
C ASN A 72 -4.69 -11.94 -2.21
N GLY A 73 -4.38 -10.69 -1.87
CA GLY A 73 -3.67 -10.34 -0.64
C GLY A 73 -4.49 -10.64 0.61
N ARG A 74 -5.79 -10.28 0.65
CA ARG A 74 -6.67 -10.56 1.81
C ARG A 74 -6.81 -12.07 2.03
N ARG A 75 -6.97 -12.85 0.96
CA ARG A 75 -7.00 -14.32 1.03
C ARG A 75 -5.70 -14.92 1.57
N SER A 76 -4.56 -14.36 1.16
CA SER A 76 -3.25 -14.79 1.63
C SER A 76 -3.05 -14.45 3.11
N PHE A 77 -3.43 -13.25 3.53
CA PHE A 77 -3.41 -12.82 4.92
C PHE A 77 -4.26 -13.73 5.82
N GLY A 78 -5.48 -14.05 5.42
CA GLY A 78 -6.36 -14.93 6.20
C GLY A 78 -5.78 -16.34 6.47
N ARG A 79 -4.88 -16.83 5.61
CA ARG A 79 -4.17 -18.10 5.83
C ARG A 79 -3.09 -17.98 6.92
N ILE A 80 -2.44 -16.82 7.03
CA ILE A 80 -1.29 -16.61 7.91
C ILE A 80 -1.60 -15.83 9.18
N ALA A 81 -2.74 -15.12 9.26
CA ALA A 81 -3.11 -14.25 10.38
C ALA A 81 -3.10 -14.99 11.73
N ARG A 82 -3.48 -16.27 11.75
CA ARG A 82 -3.45 -17.11 12.97
C ARG A 82 -2.05 -17.27 13.55
N HIS A 83 -1.00 -17.28 12.71
CA HIS A 83 0.40 -17.35 13.17
C HIS A 83 0.83 -16.09 13.92
N PHE A 84 0.20 -14.95 13.62
CA PHE A 84 0.49 -13.66 14.25
C PHE A 84 -0.54 -13.29 15.31
N SER A 85 -1.40 -14.22 15.74
CA SER A 85 -2.49 -13.94 16.69
C SER A 85 -2.03 -13.29 18.00
N GLY A 86 -0.80 -13.55 18.47
CA GLY A 86 -0.21 -12.87 19.62
C GLY A 86 0.15 -11.41 19.35
N GLU A 87 0.71 -11.10 18.18
CA GLU A 87 1.08 -9.73 17.78
C GLU A 87 -0.12 -8.91 17.29
N LEU A 88 -1.10 -9.58 16.69
CA LEU A 88 -2.38 -8.99 16.28
C LEU A 88 -3.37 -8.88 17.44
N GLY A 89 -3.23 -9.71 18.47
CA GLY A 89 -4.24 -9.97 19.53
C GLY A 89 -4.55 -8.82 20.48
N GLY A 90 -3.88 -7.67 20.34
CA GLY A 90 -4.24 -6.42 21.01
C GLY A 90 -4.96 -5.40 20.10
N ALA A 91 -4.98 -5.63 18.80
CA ALA A 91 -5.56 -4.71 17.83
C ALA A 91 -7.04 -5.09 17.60
N ALA A 92 -7.95 -4.17 17.95
CA ALA A 92 -9.39 -4.35 17.80
C ALA A 92 -9.82 -4.17 16.33
N PHE A 93 -9.45 -5.09 15.45
CA PHE A 93 -9.93 -5.13 14.06
C PHE A 93 -10.28 -6.55 13.62
N ASP A 94 -11.14 -6.66 12.61
CA ASP A 94 -11.47 -7.92 11.96
C ASP A 94 -10.39 -8.25 10.92
N PRO A 95 -9.66 -9.39 11.02
CA PRO A 95 -8.71 -9.80 9.99
C PRO A 95 -9.30 -9.89 8.59
N ALA A 96 -10.62 -10.05 8.43
CA ALA A 96 -11.30 -10.02 7.14
C ALA A 96 -11.51 -8.60 6.58
N SER A 97 -11.37 -7.55 7.40
CA SER A 97 -11.52 -6.14 6.96
C SER A 97 -10.22 -5.48 6.51
N VAL A 98 -9.08 -6.17 6.60
CA VAL A 98 -7.82 -5.61 6.09
C VAL A 98 -7.85 -5.46 4.57
N VAL A 99 -7.17 -4.42 4.08
CA VAL A 99 -7.10 -4.10 2.66
C VAL A 99 -5.64 -4.08 2.23
N PRO A 100 -5.15 -5.05 1.43
CA PRO A 100 -3.79 -4.99 0.90
C PRO A 100 -3.61 -3.77 -0.02
N TRP A 101 -2.44 -3.14 -0.02
CA TRP A 101 -2.19 -2.00 -0.92
C TRP A 101 -0.82 -1.99 -1.59
N ALA A 102 0.13 -2.79 -1.08
CA ALA A 102 1.42 -2.99 -1.71
C ALA A 102 2.05 -4.33 -1.32
N TYR A 103 3.02 -4.76 -2.11
CA TYR A 103 3.91 -5.86 -1.75
C TYR A 103 5.35 -5.53 -2.11
N SER A 104 6.29 -6.02 -1.31
CA SER A 104 7.71 -5.96 -1.62
C SER A 104 8.11 -7.18 -2.44
N ASN A 105 8.63 -6.97 -3.64
CA ASN A 105 9.14 -8.05 -4.49
C ASN A 105 10.53 -8.56 -4.06
N TRP A 106 11.15 -7.92 -3.06
CA TRP A 106 12.48 -8.25 -2.56
C TRP A 106 12.44 -9.36 -1.49
N ASP A 107 11.60 -9.18 -0.48
CA ASP A 107 11.49 -10.07 0.69
C ASP A 107 10.12 -10.77 0.78
N GLY A 108 9.15 -10.33 -0.02
CA GLY A 108 7.78 -10.83 -0.03
C GLY A 108 6.90 -10.21 1.07
N ASP A 109 7.32 -9.10 1.66
CA ASP A 109 6.54 -8.36 2.65
C ASP A 109 5.25 -7.82 2.05
N GLN A 110 4.20 -7.79 2.85
CA GLN A 110 2.87 -7.37 2.43
C GLN A 110 2.39 -6.19 3.26
N CYS A 111 1.85 -5.18 2.60
CA CYS A 111 1.36 -3.96 3.23
C CYS A 111 -0.17 -3.91 3.16
N PHE A 112 -0.79 -3.57 4.29
CA PHE A 112 -2.24 -3.54 4.44
C PHE A 112 -2.68 -2.23 5.10
N PHE A 113 -3.87 -1.77 4.74
CA PHE A 113 -4.64 -0.82 5.52
C PHE A 113 -5.50 -1.60 6.51
N VAL A 114 -5.53 -1.12 7.74
CA VAL A 114 -6.35 -1.66 8.83
C VAL A 114 -7.32 -0.57 9.26
N PRO A 115 -8.64 -0.79 9.12
CA PRO A 115 -9.62 0.24 9.43
C PRO A 115 -9.65 0.48 10.94
N THR A 116 -9.63 1.74 11.37
CA THR A 116 -9.73 2.12 12.79
C THR A 116 -11.11 2.67 13.17
N GLY A 117 -12.06 2.69 12.22
CA GLY A 117 -13.36 3.34 12.35
C GLY A 117 -13.38 4.70 11.68
N GLY A 118 -14.50 5.04 11.03
CA GLY A 118 -14.61 6.22 10.17
C GLY A 118 -13.80 6.08 8.88
N ALA A 119 -13.21 7.17 8.39
CA ALA A 119 -12.36 7.19 7.19
C ALA A 119 -10.86 6.99 7.49
N ALA A 120 -10.52 6.66 8.73
CA ALA A 120 -9.13 6.52 9.18
C ALA A 120 -8.64 5.06 9.08
N TRP A 121 -7.38 4.92 8.70
CA TRP A 121 -6.71 3.64 8.50
C TRP A 121 -5.32 3.67 9.14
N ARG A 122 -4.86 2.51 9.63
CA ARG A 122 -3.45 2.27 10.03
C ARG A 122 -2.77 1.44 8.97
N ILE A 123 -1.44 1.53 8.91
CA ILE A 123 -0.64 0.66 8.04
C ILE A 123 -0.18 -0.55 8.84
N LEU A 124 -0.43 -1.74 8.31
CA LEU A 124 0.09 -3.01 8.82
C LEU A 124 1.06 -3.59 7.82
N LEU A 125 2.27 -3.90 8.27
CA LEU A 125 3.25 -4.68 7.50
C LEU A 125 3.35 -6.09 8.06
N VAL A 126 3.30 -7.07 7.16
CA VAL A 126 3.62 -8.46 7.45
C VAL A 126 5.00 -8.75 6.89
N PHE A 127 5.97 -8.93 7.78
CA PHE A 127 7.36 -9.21 7.42
C PHE A 127 7.55 -10.70 7.22
N ARG A 128 7.73 -11.12 5.97
CA ARG A 128 7.84 -12.55 5.63
C ARG A 128 9.12 -13.15 6.18
N GLN A 129 10.24 -12.46 6.04
CA GLN A 129 11.56 -12.97 6.44
C GLN A 129 11.79 -12.91 7.95
N MET A 130 11.17 -11.94 8.63
CA MET A 130 11.31 -11.76 10.08
C MET A 130 10.26 -12.52 10.89
N ALA A 131 9.25 -13.09 10.22
CA ALA A 131 8.13 -13.78 10.85
C ALA A 131 7.47 -12.94 11.96
N CYS A 132 7.24 -11.65 11.68
CA CYS A 132 6.57 -10.72 12.59
C CYS A 132 5.66 -9.75 11.83
N VAL A 133 4.83 -9.03 12.57
CA VAL A 133 4.00 -7.94 12.02
C VAL A 133 4.25 -6.62 12.73
N ARG A 134 4.04 -5.49 12.05
CA ARG A 134 4.13 -4.16 12.67
C ARG A 134 3.01 -3.26 12.19
N PHE A 135 2.46 -2.50 13.14
CA PHE A 135 1.57 -1.39 12.87
C PHE A 135 2.37 -0.10 12.80
N TYR A 136 1.98 0.76 11.87
CA TYR A 136 2.47 2.12 11.74
C TYR A 136 1.28 3.07 11.86
N ASP A 137 1.40 4.02 12.78
CA ASP A 137 0.42 5.08 13.07
C ASP A 137 0.64 6.30 12.17
N PHE A 138 0.73 6.04 10.87
CA PHE A 138 0.96 7.04 9.86
C PHE A 138 -0.20 7.06 8.85
N GLU A 139 -0.48 8.23 8.31
CA GLU A 139 -1.24 8.33 7.06
C GLU A 139 -0.43 7.67 5.94
N PHE A 140 -1.11 7.27 4.85
CA PHE A 140 -0.44 6.66 3.71
C PHE A 140 0.66 7.57 3.17
N SER A 141 0.36 8.85 3.01
CA SER A 141 1.27 9.88 2.50
C SER A 141 2.53 10.01 3.35
N GLU A 142 2.41 10.00 4.68
CA GLU A 142 3.55 10.09 5.59
C GLU A 142 4.44 8.85 5.50
N PHE A 143 3.84 7.66 5.53
CA PHE A 143 4.57 6.41 5.40
C PHE A 143 5.30 6.33 4.05
N ILE A 144 4.57 6.54 2.95
CA ILE A 144 5.14 6.40 1.62
C ILE A 144 6.19 7.48 1.37
N ALA A 145 6.02 8.67 1.94
CA ALA A 145 7.02 9.73 1.82
C ALA A 145 8.33 9.35 2.51
N GLY A 146 8.26 8.76 3.70
CA GLY A 146 9.44 8.26 4.41
C GLY A 146 10.16 7.14 3.64
N VAL A 147 9.41 6.25 2.98
CA VAL A 147 9.96 5.20 2.11
C VAL A 147 10.61 5.80 0.86
N ILE A 148 9.91 6.69 0.16
CA ILE A 148 10.39 7.39 -1.04
C ILE A 148 11.64 8.23 -0.73
N ALA A 149 11.70 8.87 0.44
CA ALA A 149 12.86 9.64 0.90
C ALA A 149 14.01 8.77 1.45
N GLY A 150 13.74 7.51 1.78
CA GLY A 150 14.72 6.62 2.42
C GLY A 150 14.97 6.96 3.89
N THR A 151 14.13 7.82 4.49
CA THR A 151 14.28 8.30 5.88
C THR A 151 13.51 7.45 6.88
N ALA A 152 12.54 6.66 6.43
CA ALA A 152 11.73 5.79 7.29
C ALA A 152 11.46 4.44 6.60
N LEU A 153 12.52 3.72 6.24
CA LEU A 153 12.40 2.38 5.69
C LEU A 153 12.05 1.37 6.79
N PRO A 154 11.03 0.51 6.57
CA PRO A 154 10.78 -0.65 7.39
C PRO A 154 12.04 -1.54 7.57
N PRO A 155 12.20 -2.22 8.71
CA PRO A 155 13.35 -3.09 8.95
C PRO A 155 13.52 -4.14 7.85
N GLY A 156 14.73 -4.26 7.31
CA GLY A 156 15.05 -5.24 6.26
C GLY A 156 14.81 -4.77 4.83
N TRP A 157 14.05 -3.69 4.62
CA TRP A 157 13.84 -3.15 3.28
C TRP A 157 15.12 -2.50 2.75
N PRO A 158 15.46 -2.73 1.47
CA PRO A 158 16.68 -2.20 0.91
C PRO A 158 16.51 -0.74 0.49
N ASP A 159 17.55 0.08 0.70
CA ASP A 159 17.60 1.44 0.17
C ASP A 159 18.13 1.42 -1.26
N LEU A 160 17.26 1.09 -2.22
CA LEU A 160 17.61 1.02 -3.64
C LEU A 160 17.08 2.25 -4.39
N GLY A 161 17.73 2.56 -5.51
CA GLY A 161 17.17 3.38 -6.57
C GLY A 161 16.46 2.53 -7.64
N PRO A 162 15.63 3.13 -8.50
CA PRO A 162 15.18 4.54 -8.45
C PRO A 162 14.10 4.76 -7.40
N VAL A 163 13.85 6.05 -7.08
CA VAL A 163 12.79 6.49 -6.16
C VAL A 163 11.41 6.02 -6.64
N TRP A 164 11.14 6.10 -7.95
CA TRP A 164 9.95 5.53 -8.58
C TRP A 164 10.31 4.96 -9.95
N LYS A 165 9.77 3.78 -10.26
CA LYS A 165 9.85 3.13 -11.57
C LYS A 165 8.44 2.65 -11.98
N PRO A 166 7.82 3.21 -13.02
CA PRO A 166 6.60 2.64 -13.59
C PRO A 166 6.84 1.19 -14.04
N VAL A 167 5.81 0.33 -13.98
CA VAL A 167 5.92 -1.04 -14.49
C VAL A 167 6.17 -1.02 -16.01
N ASP A 168 7.11 -1.85 -16.46
CA ASP A 168 7.50 -1.92 -17.87
C ASP A 168 6.31 -2.43 -18.72
N GLY A 169 5.95 -1.69 -19.77
CA GLY A 169 4.80 -2.04 -20.62
C GLY A 169 3.44 -1.59 -20.06
N SER A 170 3.40 -1.05 -18.83
CA SER A 170 2.21 -0.37 -18.34
C SER A 170 1.94 0.87 -19.18
N LEU A 171 0.71 1.00 -19.67
CA LEU A 171 0.22 2.22 -20.34
C LEU A 171 -0.13 3.32 -19.34
N LEU A 172 0.07 3.05 -18.05
CA LEU A 172 -0.14 3.94 -16.93
C LEU A 172 1.07 4.85 -16.69
#